data_AF-A0A0D3EKU3-F1
#
_entry.id   AF-A0A0D3EKU3-F1
#
_cell.length_a   1.000
_cell.length_b   1.000
_cell.length_c   1.000
_cell.angle_alpha   90.00
_cell.angle_beta   90.00
_cell.angle_gamma   90.00
#
_symmetry.space_group_name_H-M   'P 1'
#
loop_
_entity.id
_entity.type
_entity.pdbx_description
1 polymer ?
#
loop_
_entity_poly.entity_id
_entity_poly.type
_entity_poly.pdbx_seq_one_letter_code
_entity_poly.pdbx_strand_id
1 'polypeptide(L)'
;MSSANSLVLGRVIGDVVDLFSPEVTLRVMYNGVRVVNGEDLRPSAVSARPRVEVGGDLHQFYTLVMVDPDAPNPSNPTLREYLHWLVTDIPGTTDANYGREVVCYESPRPAAGIHRVAVVLFRQMARGRRFRPPSRHS
;
A
#
# COMPACT_ATOMS: atom_id res chain seq x y z
N MET A 1 6.27 23.13 -14.73
CA MET A 1 6.14 22.99 -13.26
C MET A 1 5.74 21.56 -13.00
N SER A 2 6.46 20.80 -12.17
CA SER A 2 6.20 20.90 -10.74
C SER A 2 7.34 20.34 -9.90
N SER A 3 7.56 21.02 -8.76
CA SER A 3 7.91 20.48 -7.44
C SER A 3 8.48 19.05 -7.37
N ALA A 4 9.62 18.88 -6.70
CA ALA A 4 10.21 17.59 -6.38
C ALA A 4 9.16 16.50 -6.05
N ASN A 5 9.31 15.33 -6.68
CA ASN A 5 8.40 14.19 -6.57
C ASN A 5 8.09 13.91 -5.09
N SER A 6 6.81 14.01 -4.69
CA SER A 6 6.40 13.91 -3.29
C SER A 6 6.75 12.56 -2.66
N LEU A 7 6.82 11.48 -3.46
CA LEU A 7 7.26 10.17 -2.99
C LEU A 7 8.76 10.12 -2.69
N VAL A 8 9.57 10.92 -3.39
CA VAL A 8 11.00 11.07 -3.10
C VAL A 8 11.20 11.98 -1.88
N LEU A 9 10.47 13.09 -1.78
CA LEU A 9 10.53 13.99 -0.62
C LEU A 9 10.10 13.30 0.68
N GLY A 10 9.03 12.51 0.63
CA GLY A 10 8.57 11.68 1.76
C GLY A 10 9.40 10.41 1.98
N ARG A 11 10.47 10.22 1.18
CA ARG A 11 11.38 9.04 1.18
C ARG A 11 10.69 7.70 0.96
N VAL A 12 9.44 7.65 0.52
CA VAL A 12 8.75 6.39 0.18
C VAL A 12 9.49 5.70 -0.96
N ILE A 13 9.90 6.46 -1.98
CA ILE A 13 10.93 6.01 -2.92
C ILE A 13 12.28 6.07 -2.20
N GLY A 14 12.99 4.95 -2.17
CA GLY A 14 14.23 4.77 -1.41
C GLY A 14 14.00 3.96 -0.14
N ASP A 15 13.01 4.31 0.68
CA ASP A 15 12.70 3.51 1.87
C ASP A 15 11.88 2.26 1.57
N VAL A 16 10.81 2.39 0.78
CA VAL A 16 9.80 1.34 0.60
C VAL A 16 9.87 0.72 -0.79
N VAL A 17 10.06 1.56 -1.81
CA VAL A 17 10.10 1.13 -3.21
C VAL A 17 11.29 1.75 -3.95
N ASP A 18 11.76 1.05 -4.97
CA ASP A 18 12.72 1.61 -5.92
C ASP A 18 12.10 2.72 -6.78
N LEU A 19 12.95 3.50 -7.46
CA LEU A 19 12.48 4.49 -8.43
C LEU A 19 11.70 3.80 -9.55
N PHE A 20 10.49 4.29 -9.83
CA PHE A 20 9.61 3.75 -10.86
C PHE A 20 8.90 4.86 -11.63
N SER A 21 8.40 4.51 -12.82
CA SER A 21 7.49 5.34 -13.60
C SER A 21 6.06 4.86 -13.37
N PRO A 22 5.14 5.69 -12.83
CA PRO A 22 3.76 5.28 -12.63
C PRO A 22 3.08 4.87 -13.95
N GLU A 23 2.55 3.65 -14.01
CA GLU A 23 1.85 3.11 -15.19
C GLU A 23 0.33 3.20 -15.06
N VAL A 24 -0.20 3.11 -13.83
CA VAL A 24 -1.64 3.06 -13.56
C VAL A 24 -2.04 3.98 -12.42
N THR A 25 -3.29 4.43 -12.46
CA THR A 25 -3.89 5.22 -11.39
C THR A 25 -4.24 4.34 -10.20
N LEU A 26 -3.79 4.75 -9.02
CA LEU A 26 -4.23 4.27 -7.72
C LEU A 26 -4.97 5.40 -7.02
N ARG A 27 -6.19 5.15 -6.54
CA ARG A 27 -6.96 6.14 -5.76
C ARG A 27 -7.39 5.52 -4.44
N VAL A 28 -6.91 6.11 -3.34
CA VAL A 28 -7.24 5.72 -1.97
C VAL A 28 -8.21 6.75 -1.39
N MET A 29 -9.29 6.29 -0.77
CA MET A 29 -10.31 7.17 -0.19
C MET A 29 -10.74 6.69 1.21
N TYR A 30 -10.75 7.60 2.17
CA TYR A 30 -11.36 7.40 3.49
C TYR A 30 -12.62 8.26 3.59
N ASN A 31 -13.75 7.68 4.01
CA ASN A 31 -15.02 8.40 4.18
C ASN A 31 -15.45 9.26 2.97
N GLY A 32 -15.15 8.78 1.75
CA GLY A 32 -15.45 9.50 0.50
C GLY A 32 -14.44 10.58 0.10
N VAL A 33 -13.45 10.88 0.95
CA VAL A 33 -12.39 11.88 0.67
C VAL A 33 -11.16 11.17 0.11
N ARG A 34 -10.64 11.69 -1.01
CA ARG A 34 -9.43 11.17 -1.64
C ARG A 34 -8.20 11.60 -0.87
N VAL A 35 -7.34 10.64 -0.56
CA VAL A 35 -6.03 10.87 0.06
C VAL A 35 -5.03 11.39 -0.97
N VAL A 36 -4.22 12.37 -0.58
CA VAL A 36 -3.07 12.85 -1.35
C VAL A 36 -1.75 12.52 -0.65
N ASN A 37 -0.65 12.43 -1.41
CA ASN A 37 0.66 12.09 -0.85
C ASN A 37 1.11 13.13 0.19
N GLY A 38 1.48 12.65 1.38
CA GLY A 38 1.95 13.48 2.48
C GLY A 38 0.84 14.15 3.30
N GLU A 39 -0.43 13.81 3.07
CA GLU A 39 -1.54 14.29 3.88
C GLU A 39 -1.55 13.66 5.28
N ASP A 40 -1.69 14.50 6.30
CA ASP A 40 -1.80 14.04 7.69
C ASP A 40 -3.21 13.52 7.99
N LEU A 41 -3.30 12.23 8.29
CA LEU A 41 -4.56 11.58 8.69
C LEU A 41 -4.49 11.15 10.15
N ARG A 42 -5.53 11.51 10.92
CA ARG A 42 -5.66 11.07 12.32
C ARG A 42 -5.97 9.57 12.37
N PRO A 43 -5.50 8.82 13.39
CA PRO A 43 -5.83 7.40 13.55
C PRO A 43 -7.33 7.09 13.50
N SER A 44 -8.18 7.99 14.03
CA SER A 44 -9.63 7.85 13.98
C SER A 44 -10.20 7.88 12.56
N ALA A 45 -9.61 8.69 11.66
CA ALA A 45 -10.03 8.83 10.28
C ALA A 45 -9.71 7.59 9.43
N VAL A 46 -8.72 6.79 9.85
CA VAL A 46 -8.26 5.56 9.19
C VAL A 46 -8.64 4.29 9.97
N SER A 47 -9.63 4.39 10.87
CA SER A 47 -10.06 3.25 11.69
C SER A 47 -10.67 2.12 10.86
N ALA A 48 -11.45 2.46 9.83
CA ALA A 48 -11.98 1.53 8.84
C ALA A 48 -11.10 1.50 7.59
N ARG A 49 -11.09 0.38 6.87
CA ARG A 49 -10.30 0.24 5.63
C ARG A 49 -10.70 1.26 4.57
N PRO A 50 -9.75 1.78 3.77
CA PRO A 50 -10.09 2.71 2.70
C PRO A 50 -10.76 1.99 1.53
N ARG A 51 -11.51 2.76 0.74
CA ARG A 51 -11.84 2.33 -0.63
C ARG A 51 -10.63 2.57 -1.51
N VAL A 52 -10.21 1.55 -2.26
CA VAL A 52 -9.06 1.63 -3.16
C VAL A 52 -9.47 1.27 -4.56
N GLU A 53 -9.51 2.27 -5.45
CA GLU A 53 -9.82 2.11 -6.87
C GLU A 53 -8.52 1.98 -7.68
N VAL A 54 -8.52 1.05 -8.64
CA VAL A 54 -7.37 0.71 -9.48
C VAL A 54 -7.70 0.94 -10.95
N GLY A 55 -6.82 1.63 -11.67
CA GLY A 55 -6.90 1.80 -13.12
C GLY A 55 -6.45 0.57 -13.91
N GLY A 56 -5.88 0.78 -15.09
CA GLY A 56 -5.37 -0.29 -15.95
C GLY A 56 -6.46 -0.94 -16.82
N ASP A 57 -6.23 -2.19 -17.20
CA ASP A 57 -7.13 -2.97 -18.08
C ASP A 57 -7.75 -4.17 -17.35
N LEU A 58 -8.93 -4.62 -17.79
CA LEU A 58 -9.69 -5.73 -17.19
C LEU A 58 -8.96 -7.08 -17.22
N HIS A 59 -7.99 -7.27 -18.14
CA HIS A 59 -7.18 -8.48 -18.25
C HIS A 59 -5.94 -8.47 -17.36
N GLN A 60 -5.68 -7.36 -16.66
CA GLN A 60 -4.57 -7.20 -15.74
C GLN A 60 -5.05 -7.37 -14.30
N PHE A 61 -4.19 -7.97 -13.49
CA PHE A 61 -4.44 -8.16 -12.06
C PHE A 61 -3.39 -7.41 -11.26
N TYR A 62 -3.79 -6.91 -10.10
CA TYR A 62 -2.95 -6.09 -9.25
C TYR A 62 -2.93 -6.61 -7.82
N THR A 63 -1.79 -6.40 -7.17
CA THR A 63 -1.60 -6.61 -5.73
C THR A 63 -1.44 -5.27 -5.05
N LEU A 64 -2.28 -5.01 -4.05
CA LEU A 64 -2.23 -3.85 -3.16
C LEU A 64 -1.51 -4.24 -1.87
N VAL A 65 -0.54 -3.41 -1.48
CA VAL A 65 0.22 -3.56 -0.24
C VAL A 65 0.14 -2.24 0.54
N MET A 66 -0.22 -2.31 1.82
CA MET A 66 -0.22 -1.15 2.72
C MET A 66 0.74 -1.43 3.88
N VAL A 67 1.79 -0.61 4.00
CA VAL A 67 2.88 -0.80 4.96
C VAL A 67 3.22 0.47 5.71
N ASP A 68 3.69 0.30 6.95
CA ASP A 68 4.28 1.33 7.78
C ASP A 68 5.81 1.07 7.90
N PRO A 69 6.65 1.88 7.25
CA PRO A 69 8.09 1.74 7.31
C PRO A 69 8.71 2.38 8.56
N ASP A 70 7.91 3.01 9.42
CA ASP A 70 8.36 3.76 10.59
C ASP A 70 8.06 3.01 11.89
N ALA A 71 7.55 1.77 11.85
CA ALA A 71 7.22 1.00 13.05
C ALA A 71 8.46 0.56 13.86
N PRO A 72 8.45 0.64 15.22
CA PRO A 72 7.37 1.17 16.07
C PRO A 72 7.44 2.69 16.27
N ASN A 73 8.54 3.33 15.85
CA ASN A 73 8.71 4.78 15.81
C ASN A 73 9.74 5.15 14.72
N PRO A 74 9.60 6.31 14.06
CA PRO A 74 10.42 6.69 12.91
C PRO A 74 11.92 6.88 13.22
N SER A 75 12.27 7.13 14.49
CA SER A 75 13.67 7.35 14.89
C SER A 75 14.44 6.05 15.13
N ASN A 76 13.75 4.96 15.44
CA ASN A 76 14.32 3.62 15.61
C ASN A 76 13.35 2.56 15.08
N PRO A 77 13.20 2.43 13.75
CA PRO A 77 12.14 1.62 13.12
C PRO A 77 12.52 0.13 13.05
N THR A 78 12.70 -0.51 14.22
CA THR A 78 13.15 -1.91 14.32
C THR A 78 12.13 -2.94 13.84
N LEU A 79 10.86 -2.54 13.64
CA LEU A 79 9.78 -3.40 13.15
C LEU A 79 9.38 -3.06 11.71
N ARG A 80 10.16 -2.22 11.01
CA ARG A 80 9.98 -1.94 9.61
C ARG A 80 10.13 -3.21 8.76
N GLU A 81 9.28 -3.49 7.79
CA GLU A 81 8.00 -2.84 7.46
C GLU A 81 6.83 -3.54 8.18
N TYR A 82 5.94 -2.78 8.82
CA TYR A 82 4.72 -3.35 9.40
C TYR A 82 3.62 -3.43 8.35
N LEU A 83 3.13 -4.63 8.06
CA LEU A 83 2.11 -4.88 7.04
C LEU A 83 0.70 -4.66 7.60
N HIS A 84 0.03 -3.61 7.13
CA HIS A 84 -1.34 -3.26 7.52
C HIS A 84 -2.41 -3.92 6.65
N TRP A 85 -2.14 -4.13 5.36
CA TRP A 85 -3.14 -4.67 4.44
C TRP A 85 -2.49 -5.30 3.20
N LEU A 86 -2.99 -6.46 2.79
CA LEU A 86 -2.55 -7.13 1.56
C LEU A 86 -3.75 -7.70 0.81
N VAL A 87 -3.96 -7.23 -0.40
CA VAL A 87 -5.01 -7.72 -1.31
C VAL A 87 -4.37 -8.09 -2.64
N THR A 88 -4.59 -9.32 -3.10
CA THR A 88 -4.08 -9.81 -4.38
C THR A 88 -5.20 -9.95 -5.40
N ASP A 89 -4.84 -10.21 -6.65
CA ASP A 89 -5.78 -10.54 -7.72
C ASP A 89 -6.89 -9.51 -7.93
N ILE A 90 -6.63 -8.22 -7.66
CA ILE A 90 -7.55 -7.11 -7.93
C ILE A 90 -7.62 -6.92 -9.45
N PRO A 91 -8.78 -7.11 -10.12
CA PRO A 91 -8.90 -6.82 -11.55
C PRO A 91 -8.70 -5.33 -11.84
N GLY A 92 -8.00 -4.98 -12.92
CA GLY A 92 -7.90 -3.59 -13.37
C GLY A 92 -9.27 -2.97 -13.63
N THR A 93 -9.37 -1.64 -13.52
CA THR A 93 -10.62 -0.85 -13.61
C THR A 93 -11.63 -1.08 -12.47
N THR A 94 -11.28 -1.86 -11.45
CA THR A 94 -12.17 -2.16 -10.30
C THR A 94 -11.63 -1.57 -8.99
N ASP A 95 -12.03 -2.14 -7.86
CA ASP A 95 -11.55 -1.77 -6.54
C ASP A 95 -11.12 -3.00 -5.71
N ALA A 96 -10.44 -2.75 -4.59
CA ALA A 96 -9.88 -3.80 -3.75
C ALA A 96 -10.93 -4.81 -3.21
N ASN A 97 -12.24 -4.51 -3.23
CA ASN A 97 -13.26 -5.48 -2.82
C ASN A 97 -13.43 -6.63 -3.83
N TYR A 98 -12.96 -6.44 -5.07
CA TYR A 98 -12.97 -7.48 -6.12
C TYR A 98 -11.71 -8.35 -6.11
N GLY A 99 -10.72 -8.01 -5.28
CA GLY A 99 -9.54 -8.82 -5.07
C GLY A 99 -9.74 -9.88 -3.97
N ARG A 100 -8.65 -10.59 -3.68
CA ARG A 100 -8.53 -11.54 -2.58
C ARG A 100 -7.77 -10.90 -1.43
N GLU A 101 -8.44 -10.64 -0.32
CA GLU A 101 -7.79 -10.20 0.92
C GLU A 101 -6.96 -11.36 1.51
N VAL A 102 -5.63 -11.17 1.57
CA VAL A 102 -4.67 -12.15 2.10
C VAL A 102 -4.29 -11.80 3.53
N VAL A 103 -4.11 -10.51 3.82
CA VAL A 103 -3.97 -9.97 5.17
C VAL A 103 -5.07 -8.95 5.36
N CYS A 104 -5.92 -9.15 6.36
CA CYS A 104 -7.02 -8.25 6.69
C CYS A 104 -6.48 -6.87 7.09
N TYR A 105 -7.24 -5.83 6.75
CA TYR A 105 -6.90 -4.47 7.14
C TYR A 105 -6.76 -4.32 8.66
N GLU A 106 -5.59 -3.89 9.11
CA GLU A 106 -5.35 -3.41 10.46
C GLU A 106 -5.13 -1.90 10.44
N SER A 107 -5.91 -1.15 11.23
CA SER A 107 -5.80 0.32 11.27
C SER A 107 -4.44 0.76 11.80
N PRO A 108 -3.77 1.74 11.15
CA PRO A 108 -2.56 2.36 11.69
C PRO A 108 -2.81 3.00 13.05
N ARG A 109 -2.03 2.58 14.06
CA ARG A 109 -2.11 3.05 15.45
C ARG A 109 -0.70 3.35 15.97
N PRO A 110 -0.02 4.38 15.41
CA PRO A 110 1.33 4.72 15.84
C PRO A 110 1.32 5.10 17.32
N ALA A 111 2.19 4.47 18.11
CA ALA A 111 2.31 4.76 19.54
C ALA A 111 3.18 6.00 19.81
N ALA A 112 4.12 6.32 18.91
CA ALA A 112 5.04 7.42 19.07
C ALA A 112 5.51 7.99 17.72
N GLY A 113 5.52 9.32 17.60
CA GLY A 113 5.97 10.01 16.39
C GLY A 113 4.94 9.99 15.26
N ILE A 114 5.34 10.56 14.11
CA ILE A 114 4.52 10.59 12.89
C ILE A 114 5.02 9.46 11.99
N HIS A 115 4.12 8.54 11.65
CA HIS A 115 4.41 7.40 10.79
C HIS A 115 3.90 7.67 9.38
N ARG A 116 4.71 7.32 8.39
CA ARG A 116 4.27 7.22 7.01
C ARG A 116 3.49 5.93 6.86
N VAL A 117 2.44 5.98 6.07
CA VAL A 117 1.73 4.76 5.64
C VAL A 117 1.73 4.74 4.13
N ALA A 118 2.53 3.84 3.56
CA ALA A 118 2.69 3.70 2.13
C ALA A 118 1.67 2.70 1.59
N VAL A 119 0.91 3.11 0.57
CA VAL A 119 0.01 2.24 -0.18
C VAL A 119 0.61 2.06 -1.58
N VAL A 120 0.98 0.82 -1.89
CA VAL A 120 1.72 0.46 -3.12
C VAL A 120 0.90 -0.53 -3.92
N LEU A 121 0.90 -0.37 -5.25
CA LEU A 121 0.20 -1.24 -6.18
C LEU A 121 1.17 -1.86 -7.17
N PHE A 122 1.14 -3.18 -7.31
CA PHE A 122 1.98 -3.95 -8.24
C PHE A 122 1.12 -4.67 -9.27
N ARG A 123 1.52 -4.60 -10.54
CA ARG A 123 0.91 -5.40 -11.61
C ARG A 123 1.43 -6.84 -11.54
N GLN A 124 0.52 -7.81 -11.54
CA GLN A 124 0.84 -9.24 -11.56
C GLN A 124 1.17 -9.70 -12.98
N MET A 125 2.25 -10.48 -13.15
CA MET A 125 2.64 -11.01 -14.46
C MET A 125 1.69 -12.11 -14.99
N ALA A 126 0.94 -12.80 -14.12
CA ALA A 126 -0.15 -13.72 -14.47
C ALA A 126 -1.00 -14.03 -13.22
N ARG A 127 -2.26 -14.41 -13.43
CA ARG A 127 -3.17 -14.86 -12.36
C ARG A 127 -2.63 -16.15 -11.74
N GLY A 128 -2.38 -16.16 -10.42
CA GLY A 128 -2.13 -17.41 -9.69
C GLY A 128 -0.76 -18.08 -9.84
N ARG A 129 0.35 -17.33 -10.02
CA ARG A 129 1.66 -17.88 -9.59
C ARG A 129 1.61 -18.05 -8.07
N ARG A 130 1.16 -19.23 -7.63
CA ARG A 130 1.28 -19.68 -6.24
C ARG A 130 2.75 -19.55 -5.88
N PHE A 131 3.09 -18.57 -5.05
CA PHE A 131 4.36 -18.60 -4.34
C PHE A 131 4.27 -19.78 -3.38
N ARG A 132 4.82 -20.92 -3.80
CA ARG A 132 4.92 -22.11 -2.97
C ARG A 132 6.15 -21.88 -2.11
N PRO A 133 6.02 -21.64 -0.78
CA PRO A 133 7.20 -21.47 0.05
C PRO A 133 8.08 -22.72 -0.08
N PRO A 134 9.42 -22.59 -0.09
CA PRO A 134 10.29 -23.74 -0.14
C PRO A 134 9.93 -24.67 1.01
N SER A 135 9.69 -25.94 0.66
CA SER A 135 9.40 -26.99 1.64
C SER A 135 10.57 -27.04 2.61
N ARG A 136 10.31 -26.81 3.90
CA ARG A 136 11.31 -27.10 4.91
C ARG A 136 11.50 -28.61 4.92
N HIS A 137 12.57 -29.08 4.29
CA HIS A 137 13.04 -30.44 4.52
C HIS A 137 13.40 -30.55 6.00
N SER A 138 12.78 -31.52 6.66
CA SER A 138 13.06 -31.93 8.03
C SER A 138 14.43 -32.59 8.13
#